data_AF-A0AA51DQC7-F1
#
_entry.id   AF-A0AA51DQC7-F1
#
_cell.length_a   1.000
_cell.length_b   1.000
_cell.length_c   1.000
_cell.angle_alpha   90.00
_cell.angle_beta   90.00
_cell.angle_gamma   90.00
#
_symmetry.space_group_name_H-M   'P 1'
#
loop_
_entity.id
_entity.type
_entity.pdbx_description
1 polymer ?
#
loop_
_entity_poly.entity_id
_entity_poly.type
_entity_poly.pdbx_seq_one_letter_code
_entity_poly.pdbx_strand_id
1 'polypeptide(L)'
;MGLNGVTSASSVYGSANTNQTKSKDTTSKTATDTNQETPSAVYEKNTGESTKKVVYKQDTATIAQLKADAEKHTKQLRDLVEKMLLKQGQTFDESTMYQLLREGKVPVDEETAAQAKADIAEDGYWGVNQTSDRLVSFAKALTGGDPDKIDEMIDAVKKGFEQATKTWGDELPDICKQTLDTTMEKLNEWKKSASGQDSTVTS
;
A
#
# COMPACT_ATOMS: atom_id res chain seq x y z
N MET A 1 -22.77 -34.33 -15.26
CA MET A 1 -22.45 -33.78 -16.60
C MET A 1 -22.28 -32.28 -16.41
N GLY A 2 -21.15 -31.71 -16.84
CA GLY A 2 -20.91 -30.26 -16.72
C GLY A 2 -21.57 -29.50 -17.87
N LEU A 3 -21.86 -28.21 -17.65
CA LEU A 3 -22.23 -27.26 -18.69
C LEU A 3 -21.44 -25.96 -18.52
N ASN A 4 -20.75 -25.57 -19.59
CA ASN A 4 -20.03 -24.30 -19.73
C ASN A 4 -20.97 -23.17 -20.16
N GLY A 5 -20.51 -21.92 -19.97
CA GLY A 5 -20.93 -20.74 -20.74
C GLY A 5 -21.68 -19.71 -19.90
N VAL A 6 -21.29 -18.44 -19.82
CA VAL A 6 -20.77 -17.59 -20.92
C VAL A 6 -19.89 -16.44 -20.41
N THR A 7 -19.06 -15.89 -21.30
CA THR A 7 -18.06 -14.83 -21.07
C THR A 7 -18.57 -13.43 -21.44
N SER A 8 -18.31 -12.41 -20.62
CA SER A 8 -18.21 -10.98 -21.00
C SER A 8 -17.89 -10.11 -19.77
N ALA A 9 -17.04 -9.07 -19.79
CA ALA A 9 -16.14 -8.56 -20.83
C ALA A 9 -14.93 -7.84 -20.19
N SER A 10 -13.85 -7.70 -20.97
CA SER A 10 -12.65 -6.92 -20.65
C SER A 10 -12.71 -5.49 -21.17
N SER A 11 -12.06 -4.55 -20.49
CA SER A 11 -11.59 -3.26 -21.04
C SER A 11 -10.13 -3.10 -20.61
N VAL A 12 -9.13 -3.57 -21.37
CA VAL A 12 -8.62 -3.01 -22.63
C VAL A 12 -8.18 -1.55 -22.47
N TYR A 13 -6.89 -1.38 -22.18
CA TYR A 13 -6.18 -0.11 -22.35
C TYR A 13 -6.19 0.30 -23.83
N GLY A 14 -6.34 1.60 -24.08
CA GLY A 14 -6.33 2.17 -25.42
C GLY A 14 -4.99 1.98 -26.14
N SER A 15 -5.05 1.53 -27.39
CA SER A 15 -3.94 1.54 -28.34
C SER A 15 -4.05 2.75 -29.26
N ALA A 16 -2.94 3.41 -29.55
CA ALA A 16 -2.53 3.76 -30.91
C ALA A 16 -1.26 4.64 -30.92
N ASN A 17 -0.19 4.16 -31.56
CA ASN A 17 0.17 4.81 -32.83
C ASN A 17 1.00 3.91 -33.75
N THR A 18 0.71 3.99 -35.03
CA THR A 18 1.27 3.17 -36.11
C THR A 18 2.31 3.94 -36.92
N ASN A 19 3.42 3.33 -37.33
CA ASN A 19 3.65 2.94 -38.73
C ASN A 19 5.06 2.39 -39.05
N GLN A 20 5.07 1.23 -39.69
CA GLN A 20 5.86 0.82 -40.87
C GLN A 20 7.32 1.29 -41.04
N THR A 21 8.21 0.29 -41.17
CA THR A 21 9.07 0.19 -42.37
C THR A 21 9.31 -1.28 -42.75
N LYS A 22 9.74 -1.53 -44.00
CA LYS A 22 9.49 -2.78 -44.74
C LYS A 22 10.76 -3.23 -45.49
N SER A 23 11.12 -4.51 -45.45
CA SER A 23 12.00 -5.15 -46.45
C SER A 23 11.97 -6.69 -46.44
N LYS A 24 12.47 -7.27 -47.54
CA LYS A 24 12.11 -8.56 -48.15
C LYS A 24 13.42 -9.27 -48.61
N ASP A 25 13.69 -10.58 -48.54
CA ASP A 25 13.03 -11.83 -48.05
C ASP A 25 13.99 -13.01 -48.38
N THR A 26 13.54 -14.28 -48.29
CA THR A 26 14.04 -15.47 -49.03
C THR A 26 14.99 -16.44 -48.28
N THR A 27 14.38 -17.44 -47.62
CA THR A 27 14.65 -18.90 -47.81
C THR A 27 15.70 -19.67 -46.97
N SER A 28 15.16 -20.62 -46.19
CA SER A 28 15.53 -22.06 -46.02
C SER A 28 16.04 -22.61 -44.68
N LYS A 29 15.33 -23.67 -44.25
CA LYS A 29 15.71 -24.85 -43.43
C LYS A 29 15.91 -24.71 -41.91
N THR A 30 14.83 -25.09 -41.22
CA THR A 30 14.78 -26.15 -40.19
C THR A 30 15.63 -26.00 -38.92
N ALA A 31 14.99 -25.58 -37.83
CA ALA A 31 15.32 -26.04 -36.47
C ALA A 31 14.12 -25.87 -35.51
N THR A 32 13.92 -26.88 -34.63
CA THR A 32 13.36 -26.84 -33.26
C THR A 32 12.46 -25.69 -32.80
N ASP A 33 11.26 -26.01 -32.33
CA ASP A 33 10.38 -25.09 -31.57
C ASP A 33 10.56 -25.31 -30.05
N THR A 34 10.72 -24.22 -29.28
CA THR A 34 10.88 -24.21 -27.81
C THR A 34 10.61 -22.81 -27.21
N ASN A 35 9.45 -22.71 -26.53
CA ASN A 35 9.24 -22.04 -25.22
C ASN A 35 9.02 -20.49 -25.15
N GLN A 36 8.68 -20.08 -23.91
CA GLN A 36 8.62 -18.74 -23.30
C GLN A 36 7.24 -18.05 -23.48
N GLU A 37 6.36 -17.82 -22.48
CA GLU A 37 6.52 -17.56 -21.03
C GLU A 37 7.61 -16.53 -20.70
N THR A 38 7.21 -15.34 -20.23
CA THR A 38 8.11 -14.20 -20.02
C THR A 38 8.44 -13.96 -18.53
N PRO A 39 9.61 -14.39 -18.04
CA PRO A 39 10.19 -13.87 -16.82
C PRO A 39 11.04 -12.62 -17.11
N SER A 40 10.51 -11.42 -16.85
CA SER A 40 11.29 -10.17 -16.95
C SER A 40 12.19 -9.95 -15.73
N ALA A 41 13.21 -10.79 -15.58
CA ALA A 41 14.41 -10.47 -14.80
C ALA A 41 15.51 -10.04 -15.77
N VAL A 42 15.75 -8.72 -15.88
CA VAL A 42 16.80 -8.19 -16.77
C VAL A 42 18.17 -8.60 -16.23
N TYR A 43 18.83 -9.50 -16.94
CA TYR A 43 20.19 -9.96 -16.64
C TYR A 43 21.20 -9.14 -17.44
N GLU A 44 21.81 -8.15 -16.79
CA GLU A 44 22.98 -7.47 -17.34
C GLU A 44 24.25 -8.18 -16.85
N LYS A 45 24.96 -8.84 -17.76
CA LYS A 45 26.14 -9.65 -17.46
C LYS A 45 27.38 -8.76 -17.39
N ASN A 46 27.72 -8.26 -16.21
CA ASN A 46 29.06 -7.74 -15.95
C ASN A 46 29.97 -8.83 -15.36
N THR A 47 31.25 -8.78 -15.68
CA THR A 47 32.25 -9.82 -15.40
C THR A 47 33.19 -9.34 -14.30
N GLY A 48 33.05 -9.85 -13.08
CA GLY A 48 33.97 -9.53 -11.98
C GLY A 48 33.38 -9.74 -10.59
N GLU A 49 34.11 -10.50 -9.77
CA GLU A 49 33.96 -10.71 -8.32
C GLU A 49 32.63 -11.23 -7.73
N SER A 50 32.78 -12.20 -6.84
CA SER A 50 31.70 -12.99 -6.24
C SER A 50 31.03 -12.26 -5.07
N THR A 51 30.40 -11.11 -5.33
CA THR A 51 29.42 -10.58 -4.37
C THR A 51 28.15 -11.44 -4.44
N LYS A 52 27.69 -11.95 -3.29
CA LYS A 52 26.41 -12.66 -3.23
C LYS A 52 25.30 -11.65 -3.47
N LYS A 53 24.77 -11.58 -4.70
CA LYS A 53 23.64 -10.70 -5.04
C LYS A 53 22.46 -11.05 -4.14
N VAL A 54 22.15 -10.18 -3.18
CA VAL A 54 20.97 -10.32 -2.33
C VAL A 54 19.74 -10.21 -3.23
N VAL A 55 18.86 -11.20 -3.16
CA VAL A 55 17.62 -11.22 -3.94
C VAL A 55 16.47 -10.88 -3.02
N TYR A 56 16.12 -9.60 -2.96
CA TYR A 56 14.93 -9.14 -2.25
C TYR A 56 13.67 -9.67 -2.94
N LYS A 57 12.69 -10.12 -2.16
CA LYS A 57 11.42 -10.67 -2.65
C LYS A 57 10.28 -10.23 -1.75
N GLN A 58 9.16 -9.87 -2.37
CA GLN A 58 7.94 -9.51 -1.66
C GLN A 58 7.47 -10.62 -0.71
N ASP A 59 7.19 -10.24 0.54
CA ASP A 59 6.46 -11.08 1.47
C ASP A 59 4.95 -10.93 1.20
N THR A 60 4.47 -11.70 0.23
CA THR A 60 3.08 -11.69 -0.20
C THR A 60 2.12 -12.16 0.89
N ALA A 61 2.57 -12.96 1.86
CA ALA A 61 1.76 -13.42 2.97
C ALA A 61 1.50 -12.27 3.96
N THR A 62 2.55 -11.57 4.38
CA THR A 62 2.43 -10.38 5.25
C THR A 62 1.65 -9.26 4.56
N ILE A 63 1.86 -9.02 3.26
CA ILE A 63 1.06 -8.06 2.47
C ILE A 63 -0.43 -8.43 2.49
N ALA A 64 -0.77 -9.71 2.27
CA ALA A 64 -2.17 -10.16 2.26
C ALA A 64 -2.81 -10.06 3.65
N GLN A 65 -2.08 -10.43 4.71
CA GLN A 65 -2.55 -10.32 6.09
C GLN A 65 -2.82 -8.87 6.48
N LEU A 66 -1.87 -7.95 6.23
CA LEU A 66 -2.03 -6.53 6.58
C LEU A 66 -3.17 -5.86 5.79
N LYS A 67 -3.40 -6.26 4.53
CA LYS A 67 -4.56 -5.81 3.75
C LYS A 67 -5.87 -6.32 4.33
N ALA A 68 -5.98 -7.62 4.61
CA ALA A 68 -7.19 -8.20 5.18
C ALA A 68 -7.54 -7.61 6.55
N ASP A 69 -6.53 -7.33 7.37
CA ASP A 69 -6.66 -6.64 8.66
C ASP A 69 -7.19 -5.21 8.48
N ALA A 70 -6.55 -4.41 7.62
CA ALA A 70 -6.98 -3.05 7.30
C ALA A 70 -8.41 -3.00 6.72
N GLU A 71 -8.76 -3.88 5.78
CA GLU A 71 -10.09 -4.00 5.17
C GLU A 71 -11.16 -4.35 6.21
N LYS A 72 -10.88 -5.33 7.09
CA LYS A 72 -11.78 -5.72 8.18
C LYS A 72 -12.03 -4.55 9.13
N HIS A 73 -10.98 -3.89 9.62
CA HIS A 73 -11.11 -2.81 10.58
C HIS A 73 -11.72 -1.54 9.95
N THR A 74 -11.43 -1.24 8.69
CA THR A 74 -12.09 -0.17 7.92
C THR A 74 -13.58 -0.46 7.75
N LYS A 75 -13.96 -1.71 7.46
CA LYS A 75 -15.37 -2.11 7.40
C LYS A 75 -16.06 -1.95 8.75
N GLN A 76 -15.46 -2.40 9.84
CA GLN A 76 -16.02 -2.23 11.19
C GLN A 76 -16.26 -0.75 11.53
N LEU A 77 -15.32 0.14 11.17
CA LEU A 77 -15.47 1.58 11.33
C LEU A 77 -16.61 2.14 10.47
N ARG A 78 -16.70 1.75 9.19
CA ARG A 78 -17.79 2.16 8.28
C ARG A 78 -19.15 1.70 8.79
N ASP A 79 -19.28 0.43 9.18
CA ASP A 79 -20.51 -0.15 9.73
C ASP A 79 -20.95 0.56 11.03
N LEU A 80 -20.02 1.03 11.87
CA LEU A 80 -20.30 1.79 13.08
C LEU A 80 -20.78 3.20 12.77
N VAL A 81 -20.03 3.92 11.92
CA VAL A 81 -20.35 5.28 11.46
C VAL A 81 -21.71 5.30 10.77
N GLU A 82 -21.98 4.35 9.86
CA GLU A 82 -23.25 4.21 9.17
C GLU A 82 -24.42 3.97 10.15
N LYS A 83 -24.25 3.11 11.17
CA LYS A 83 -25.28 2.91 12.22
C LYS A 83 -25.54 4.15 13.06
N MET A 84 -24.52 4.95 13.37
CA MET A 84 -24.68 6.21 14.12
C MET A 84 -25.38 7.29 13.29
N LEU A 85 -25.06 7.37 12.00
CA LEU A 85 -25.63 8.31 11.05
C LEU A 85 -27.09 7.95 10.70
N LEU A 86 -27.37 6.69 10.35
CA LEU A 86 -28.73 6.20 10.04
C LEU A 86 -29.70 6.28 11.23
N LYS A 87 -29.20 6.17 12.48
CA LYS A 87 -30.00 6.42 13.69
C LYS A 87 -30.61 7.83 13.74
N GLN A 88 -30.06 8.80 12.99
CA GLN A 88 -30.60 10.16 12.88
C GLN A 88 -31.59 10.34 11.70
N GLY A 89 -31.90 9.27 10.95
CA GLY A 89 -32.91 9.29 9.88
C GLY A 89 -32.56 10.11 8.64
N GLN A 90 -31.30 10.55 8.52
CA GLN A 90 -30.79 11.31 7.38
C GLN A 90 -30.16 10.38 6.32
N THR A 91 -30.16 10.83 5.07
CA THR A 91 -29.48 10.19 3.94
C THR A 91 -28.16 10.88 3.68
N PHE A 92 -27.08 10.12 3.47
CA PHE A 92 -25.72 10.66 3.32
C PHE A 92 -25.03 10.10 2.08
N ASP A 93 -24.26 10.96 1.42
CA ASP A 93 -23.19 10.59 0.50
C ASP A 93 -21.82 10.71 1.21
N GLU A 94 -20.74 10.28 0.54
CA GLU A 94 -19.41 10.26 1.15
C GLU A 94 -18.88 11.67 1.49
N SER A 95 -19.19 12.71 0.72
CA SER A 95 -18.77 14.09 1.02
C SER A 95 -19.45 14.61 2.30
N THR A 96 -20.77 14.41 2.41
CA THR A 96 -21.54 14.80 3.59
C THR A 96 -21.10 14.01 4.82
N MET A 97 -20.76 12.74 4.69
CA MET A 97 -20.18 11.92 5.76
C MET A 97 -18.87 12.53 6.30
N TYR A 98 -17.89 12.83 5.44
CA TYR A 98 -16.62 13.42 5.90
C TYR A 98 -16.80 14.79 6.56
N GLN A 99 -17.74 15.61 6.10
CA GLN A 99 -18.07 16.87 6.77
C GLN A 99 -18.64 16.65 8.18
N LEU A 100 -19.58 15.72 8.35
CA LEU A 100 -20.19 15.44 9.66
C LEU A 100 -19.19 14.87 10.67
N LEU A 101 -18.24 14.06 10.20
CA LEU A 101 -17.13 13.56 11.01
C LEU A 101 -16.19 14.70 11.45
N ARG A 102 -15.86 15.65 10.55
CA ARG A 102 -15.08 16.86 10.90
C ARG A 102 -15.80 17.76 11.90
N GLU A 103 -17.11 17.94 11.75
CA GLU A 103 -17.90 18.77 12.68
C GLU A 103 -18.09 18.14 14.07
N GLY A 104 -17.78 16.85 14.25
CA GLY A 104 -17.86 16.15 15.55
C GLY A 104 -19.28 15.98 16.10
N LYS A 105 -20.32 16.24 15.29
CA LYS A 105 -21.74 16.26 15.70
C LYS A 105 -22.42 14.89 15.73
N VAL A 106 -21.65 13.80 15.79
CA VAL A 106 -22.19 12.45 15.88
C VAL A 106 -22.40 12.11 17.37
N PRO A 107 -23.64 11.80 17.82
CA PRO A 107 -23.86 11.36 19.18
C PRO A 107 -23.28 9.95 19.35
N VAL A 108 -22.34 9.81 20.28
CA VAL A 108 -21.68 8.55 20.63
C VAL A 108 -22.09 8.19 22.05
N ASP A 109 -22.50 6.94 22.28
CA ASP A 109 -22.72 6.40 23.62
C ASP A 109 -21.39 6.27 24.40
N GLU A 110 -21.45 6.28 25.74
CA GLU A 110 -20.26 6.32 26.59
C GLU A 110 -19.34 5.11 26.39
N GLU A 111 -19.90 3.92 26.12
CA GLU A 111 -19.16 2.68 25.85
C GLU A 111 -18.37 2.79 24.54
N THR A 112 -19.02 3.17 23.45
CA THR A 112 -18.36 3.36 22.15
C THR A 112 -17.34 4.51 22.19
N ALA A 113 -17.63 5.58 22.94
CA ALA A 113 -16.69 6.69 23.13
C ALA A 113 -15.45 6.27 23.96
N ALA A 114 -15.62 5.39 24.95
CA ALA A 114 -14.52 4.82 25.71
C ALA A 114 -13.67 3.86 24.85
N GLN A 115 -14.31 2.98 24.07
CA GLN A 115 -13.62 2.08 23.16
C GLN A 115 -12.85 2.86 22.08
N ALA A 116 -13.45 3.86 21.45
CA ALA A 116 -12.77 4.68 20.45
C ALA A 116 -11.54 5.41 21.02
N LYS A 117 -11.61 5.89 22.29
CA LYS A 117 -10.44 6.47 22.99
C LYS A 117 -9.35 5.44 23.26
N ALA A 118 -9.72 4.21 23.64
CA ALA A 118 -8.76 3.13 23.83
C ALA A 118 -8.13 2.70 22.50
N ASP A 119 -8.90 2.67 21.41
CA ASP A 119 -8.42 2.30 20.08
C ASP A 119 -7.42 3.32 19.51
N ILE A 120 -7.56 4.62 19.82
CA ILE A 120 -6.61 5.68 19.36
C ILE A 120 -5.49 5.99 20.36
N ALA A 121 -5.45 5.33 21.53
CA ALA A 121 -4.34 5.43 22.47
C ALA A 121 -3.02 4.95 21.83
N GLU A 122 -1.86 5.27 22.41
CA GLU A 122 -0.55 4.95 21.80
C GLU A 122 -0.38 3.46 21.47
N ASP A 123 -0.87 2.61 22.37
CA ASP A 123 -0.92 1.14 22.33
C ASP A 123 -2.24 0.58 21.76
N GLY A 124 -3.21 1.44 21.45
CA GLY A 124 -4.46 1.10 20.77
C GLY A 124 -4.27 0.75 19.29
N TYR A 125 -5.22 0.02 18.70
CA TYR A 125 -5.11 -0.46 17.31
C TYR A 125 -4.93 0.66 16.28
N TRP A 126 -5.60 1.80 16.45
CA TRP A 126 -5.45 3.01 15.62
C TRP A 126 -4.42 4.02 16.18
N GLY A 127 -3.69 3.65 17.23
CA GLY A 127 -2.62 4.45 17.80
C GLY A 127 -1.50 4.78 16.81
N VAL A 128 -0.79 5.88 17.09
CA VAL A 128 0.35 6.36 16.30
C VAL A 128 1.40 5.28 16.10
N ASN A 129 1.77 4.56 17.17
CA ASN A 129 2.76 3.49 17.10
C ASN A 129 2.25 2.28 16.29
N GLN A 130 1.11 1.71 16.65
CA GLN A 130 0.54 0.55 15.95
C GLN A 130 0.28 0.82 14.46
N THR A 131 -0.16 2.02 14.11
CA THR A 131 -0.44 2.39 12.70
C THR A 131 0.85 2.61 11.91
N SER A 132 1.83 3.31 12.48
CA SER A 132 3.15 3.47 11.84
C SER A 132 3.89 2.14 11.68
N ASP A 133 3.84 1.23 12.66
CA ASP A 133 4.46 -0.09 12.56
C ASP A 133 3.84 -0.96 11.47
N ARG A 134 2.51 -0.88 11.27
CA ARG A 134 1.84 -1.56 10.15
C ARG A 134 2.23 -0.96 8.80
N LEU A 135 2.36 0.36 8.68
CA LEU A 135 2.85 1.02 7.45
C LEU A 135 4.31 0.63 7.12
N VAL A 136 5.19 0.63 8.12
CA VAL A 136 6.60 0.21 7.99
C VAL A 136 6.70 -1.27 7.64
N SER A 137 5.89 -2.12 8.28
CA SER A 137 5.84 -3.56 7.99
C SER A 137 5.34 -3.82 6.58
N PHE A 138 4.33 -3.09 6.11
CA PHE A 138 3.85 -3.16 4.74
C PHE A 138 4.91 -2.73 3.74
N ALA A 139 5.62 -1.62 4.00
CA ALA A 139 6.73 -1.16 3.15
C ALA A 139 7.88 -2.19 3.08
N LYS A 140 8.29 -2.77 4.22
CA LYS A 140 9.28 -3.85 4.28
C LYS A 140 8.83 -5.09 3.52
N ALA A 141 7.58 -5.51 3.69
CA ALA A 141 7.02 -6.65 2.97
C ALA A 141 6.90 -6.40 1.45
N LEU A 142 6.53 -5.18 1.03
CA LEU A 142 6.39 -4.76 -0.38
C LEU A 142 7.73 -4.63 -1.12
N THR A 143 8.79 -4.32 -0.40
CA THR A 143 10.16 -4.21 -0.94
C THR A 143 10.97 -5.49 -0.76
N GLY A 144 10.51 -6.43 0.06
CA GLY A 144 11.29 -7.59 0.47
C GLY A 144 12.48 -7.26 1.36
N GLY A 145 12.44 -6.11 2.05
CA GLY A 145 13.55 -5.60 2.86
C GLY A 145 14.63 -4.86 2.06
N ASP A 146 14.38 -4.50 0.80
CA ASP A 146 15.33 -3.76 -0.05
C ASP A 146 15.53 -2.31 0.45
N PRO A 147 16.74 -1.92 0.90
CA PRO A 147 16.99 -0.58 1.39
C PRO A 147 17.05 0.48 0.27
N ASP A 148 17.37 0.09 -0.96
CA ASP A 148 17.40 1.00 -2.11
C ASP A 148 15.98 1.46 -2.50
N LYS A 149 14.95 0.81 -1.95
CA LYS A 149 13.54 1.15 -2.12
C LYS A 149 12.94 2.00 -1.00
N ILE A 150 13.68 2.32 0.06
CA ILE A 150 13.12 3.06 1.20
C ILE A 150 12.67 4.47 0.80
N ASP A 151 13.43 5.19 -0.03
CA ASP A 151 13.05 6.52 -0.51
C ASP A 151 11.76 6.47 -1.37
N GLU A 152 11.62 5.45 -2.20
CA GLU A 152 10.40 5.19 -2.98
C GLU A 152 9.19 4.93 -2.07
N MET A 153 9.38 4.21 -0.96
CA MET A 153 8.34 3.97 0.05
C MET A 153 7.97 5.23 0.84
N ILE A 154 8.94 6.05 1.23
CA ILE A 154 8.70 7.34 1.90
C ILE A 154 7.85 8.25 1.00
N ASP A 155 8.19 8.35 -0.29
CA ASP A 155 7.42 9.14 -1.26
C ASP A 155 6.03 8.55 -1.53
N ALA A 156 5.88 7.23 -1.54
CA ALA A 156 4.58 6.57 -1.67
C ALA A 156 3.68 6.86 -0.45
N VAL A 157 4.22 6.81 0.77
CA VAL A 157 3.50 7.13 2.01
C VAL A 157 3.05 8.60 2.02
N LYS A 158 3.94 9.55 1.66
CA LYS A 158 3.58 10.97 1.53
C LYS A 158 2.47 11.21 0.51
N LYS A 159 2.55 10.59 -0.67
CA LYS A 159 1.51 10.68 -1.72
C LYS A 159 0.18 10.11 -1.24
N GLY A 160 0.20 8.99 -0.51
CA GLY A 160 -0.99 8.42 0.12
C GLY A 160 -1.61 9.35 1.17
N PHE A 161 -0.79 10.00 1.99
CA PHE A 161 -1.25 10.99 2.95
C PHE A 161 -1.88 12.21 2.27
N GLU A 162 -1.26 12.78 1.23
CA GLU A 162 -1.85 13.86 0.45
C GLU A 162 -3.20 13.48 -0.17
N GLN A 163 -3.34 12.23 -0.65
CA GLN A 163 -4.60 11.72 -1.17
C GLN A 163 -5.65 11.62 -0.06
N ALA A 164 -5.28 11.14 1.13
CA ALA A 164 -6.16 11.11 2.30
C ALA A 164 -6.63 12.51 2.71
N THR A 165 -5.73 13.50 2.77
CA THR A 165 -6.09 14.91 3.04
C THR A 165 -7.06 15.47 2.00
N LYS A 166 -6.83 15.18 0.71
CA LYS A 166 -7.75 15.59 -0.37
C LYS A 166 -9.13 14.93 -0.25
N THR A 167 -9.20 13.66 0.13
CA THR A 167 -10.46 12.93 0.35
C THR A 167 -11.20 13.41 1.59
N TRP A 168 -10.48 13.77 2.66
CA TRP A 168 -11.03 14.35 3.89
C TRP A 168 -11.67 15.74 3.66
N GLY A 169 -11.15 16.48 2.66
CA GLY A 169 -11.66 17.79 2.26
C GLY A 169 -11.24 18.94 3.18
N ASP A 170 -10.24 18.72 4.03
CA ASP A 170 -9.70 19.67 5.00
C ASP A 170 -8.33 19.20 5.51
N GLU A 171 -7.76 19.92 6.48
CA GLU A 171 -6.62 19.43 7.25
C GLU A 171 -6.98 18.14 8.03
N LEU A 172 -6.13 17.12 7.92
CA LEU A 172 -6.30 15.86 8.68
C LEU A 172 -6.07 16.10 10.19
N PRO A 173 -6.77 15.37 11.06
CA PRO A 173 -6.53 15.41 12.51
C PRO A 173 -5.06 15.18 12.88
N ASP A 174 -4.57 15.81 13.95
CA ASP A 174 -3.14 15.80 14.29
C ASP A 174 -2.57 14.38 14.53
N ILE A 175 -3.37 13.44 15.03
CA ILE A 175 -2.99 12.02 15.15
C ILE A 175 -2.56 11.40 13.81
N CYS A 176 -3.14 11.84 12.69
CA CYS A 176 -2.75 11.38 11.36
C CYS A 176 -1.36 11.93 10.98
N LYS A 177 -1.06 13.19 11.32
CA LYS A 177 0.27 13.81 11.11
C LYS A 177 1.33 13.12 11.98
N GLN A 178 1.04 12.90 13.27
CA GLN A 178 1.91 12.16 14.17
C GLN A 178 2.19 10.74 13.64
N THR A 179 1.17 10.03 13.16
CA THR A 179 1.32 8.71 12.54
C THR A 179 2.23 8.77 11.30
N LEU A 180 2.07 9.80 10.46
CA LEU A 180 2.90 10.03 9.29
C LEU A 180 4.36 10.28 9.69
N ASP A 181 4.61 11.20 10.62
CA ASP A 181 5.94 11.58 11.07
C ASP A 181 6.68 10.38 11.70
N THR A 182 6.04 9.65 12.63
CA THR A 182 6.59 8.42 13.21
C THR A 182 6.83 7.32 12.16
N THR A 183 6.00 7.24 11.12
CA THR A 183 6.27 6.33 9.98
C THR A 183 7.52 6.75 9.23
N MET A 184 7.69 8.04 8.95
CA MET A 184 8.89 8.58 8.31
C MET A 184 10.14 8.36 9.17
N GLU A 185 10.08 8.56 10.48
CA GLU A 185 11.18 8.29 11.40
C GLU A 185 11.62 6.82 11.33
N LYS A 186 10.69 5.88 11.52
CA LYS A 186 10.95 4.44 11.45
C LYS A 186 11.48 3.97 10.09
N LEU A 187 11.04 4.57 8.98
CA LEU A 187 11.60 4.30 7.65
C LEU A 187 13.03 4.85 7.50
N ASN A 188 13.32 6.05 8.02
CA ASN A 188 14.66 6.63 8.01
C ASN A 188 15.64 5.89 8.94
N GLU A 189 15.19 5.40 10.09
CA GLU A 189 15.97 4.52 10.96
C GLU A 189 16.31 3.20 10.27
N TRP A 190 15.32 2.58 9.60
CA TRP A 190 15.57 1.41 8.78
C TRP A 190 16.63 1.70 7.69
N LYS A 191 16.55 2.85 7.01
CA LYS A 191 17.57 3.28 6.03
C LYS A 191 18.97 3.39 6.63
N LYS A 192 19.12 4.01 7.80
CA LYS A 192 20.41 4.14 8.52
C LYS A 192 20.96 2.78 8.95
N SER A 193 20.11 1.89 9.47
CA SER A 193 20.50 0.54 9.88
C SER A 193 20.98 -0.31 8.70
N ALA A 194 20.38 -0.14 7.52
CA ALA A 194 20.72 -0.90 6.32
C ALA A 194 21.98 -0.37 5.60
N SER A 195 22.31 0.92 5.76
CA SER A 195 23.54 1.51 5.19
C SER A 195 24.80 1.24 6.03
N GLY A 196 24.69 0.47 7.12
CA GLY A 196 25.82 0.17 8.02
C GLY A 196 26.27 1.36 8.86
N GLN A 197 25.50 2.44 8.93
CA GLN A 197 25.66 3.49 9.95
C GLN A 197 25.07 3.05 11.29
N ASP A 198 25.47 1.86 11.74
CA ASP A 198 25.41 1.54 13.16
C ASP A 198 26.41 2.46 13.88
N SER A 199 25.95 3.08 14.96
CA SER A 199 26.72 4.13 15.62
C SER A 199 27.75 3.48 16.51
N THR A 200 29.01 3.47 16.07
CA THR A 200 30.18 3.19 16.93
C THR A 200 30.34 4.32 17.97
N VAL A 201 29.41 4.40 18.92
CA VAL A 201 29.54 5.21 20.13
C VAL A 201 30.29 4.37 21.15
N THR A 202 31.61 4.51 21.09
CA THR A 202 32.55 4.03 22.09
C THR A 202 32.22 4.59 23.48
N SER A 203 32.10 3.71 24.48
CA SER A 203 32.61 3.90 25.85
C SER A 203 32.69 2.56 26.56
#